data_AF-A0A841ARA9-F1
#
_entry.id   AF-A0A841ARA9-F1
#
_cell.length_a   1.000
_cell.length_b   1.000
_cell.length_c   1.000
_cell.angle_alpha   90.00
_cell.angle_beta   90.00
_cell.angle_gamma   90.00
#
_symmetry.space_group_name_H-M   'P 1'
#
loop_
_entity.id
_entity.type
_entity.pdbx_description
1 polymer ?
#
loop_
_entity_poly.entity_id
_entity_poly.type
_entity_poly.pdbx_seq_one_letter_code
_entity_poly.pdbx_strand_id
1 'polypeptide(L)'
;MTPIQQRIAIDRARTLALWMLGVGGIATVLTALQAALSPPDPLRWAMCALWVVLGVLGVIRLLAARRRRVAFEAEHGRDAGRQEPIRRA
;
A
#
# COMPACT_ATOMS: atom_id res chain seq x y z
N MET A 1 -18.79 -0.30 14.81
CA MET A 1 -18.34 -0.81 13.50
C MET A 1 -18.33 -2.33 13.59
N THR A 2 -18.99 -3.05 12.69
CA THR A 2 -19.09 -4.52 12.80
C THR A 2 -17.75 -5.20 12.46
N PRO A 3 -17.48 -6.44 12.91
CA PRO A 3 -16.24 -7.16 12.61
C PRO A 3 -15.96 -7.28 11.09
N ILE A 4 -17.02 -7.40 10.28
CA ILE A 4 -16.93 -7.41 8.81
C ILE A 4 -16.43 -6.06 8.28
N GLN A 5 -16.99 -4.94 8.75
CA GLN A 5 -16.58 -3.60 8.34
C GLN A 5 -15.13 -3.30 8.72
N GLN A 6 -14.69 -3.73 9.90
CA GLN A 6 -13.30 -3.58 10.35
C GLN A 6 -12.33 -4.33 9.44
N ARG A 7 -12.65 -5.57 9.06
CA ARG A 7 -11.82 -6.35 8.15
C ARG A 7 -11.73 -5.72 6.76
N ILE A 8 -12.85 -5.26 6.21
CA ILE A 8 -12.86 -4.54 4.91
C ILE A 8 -11.97 -3.30 4.97
N ALA A 9 -12.02 -2.53 6.07
CA ALA A 9 -11.19 -1.35 6.22
C ALA A 9 -9.68 -1.69 6.26
N ILE A 10 -9.31 -2.77 6.95
CA ILE A 10 -7.92 -3.26 6.99
C ILE A 10 -7.46 -3.72 5.60
N ASP A 11 -8.29 -4.47 4.88
CA ASP A 11 -7.96 -4.94 3.53
C ASP A 11 -7.84 -3.78 2.54
N ARG A 12 -8.73 -2.78 2.60
CA ARG A 12 -8.60 -1.54 1.80
C ARG A 12 -7.29 -0.81 2.09
N ALA A 13 -6.93 -0.67 3.36
CA ALA A 13 -5.67 -0.03 3.74
C ALA A 13 -4.45 -0.79 3.20
N ARG A 14 -4.49 -2.13 3.23
CA ARG A 14 -3.46 -2.98 2.64
C ARG A 14 -3.39 -2.83 1.13
N THR A 15 -4.53 -2.86 0.43
CA THR A 15 -4.59 -2.70 -1.03
C THR A 15 -4.05 -1.34 -1.46
N LEU A 16 -4.41 -0.26 -0.76
CA LEU A 16 -3.86 1.06 -1.01
C LEU A 16 -2.34 1.07 -0.80
N ALA A 17 -1.85 0.49 0.28
CA ALA A 17 -0.41 0.40 0.56
C ALA A 17 0.35 -0.37 -0.54
N LEU A 18 -0.21 -1.48 -1.02
CA LEU A 18 0.37 -2.24 -2.15
C LEU A 18 0.36 -1.42 -3.44
N TRP A 19 -0.70 -0.66 -3.70
CA TRP A 19 -0.76 0.27 -4.84
C TRP A 19 0.32 1.35 -4.77
N MET A 20 0.48 1.98 -3.59
CA MET A 20 1.52 2.98 -3.34
C MET A 20 2.92 2.40 -3.53
N LEU A 21 3.16 1.16 -3.10
CA LEU A 21 4.42 0.46 -3.30
C LEU A 21 4.69 0.12 -4.77
N GLY A 22 3.70 -0.44 -5.47
CA GLY A 22 3.84 -0.82 -6.87
C GLY A 22 4.08 0.39 -7.76
N VAL A 23 3.17 1.37 -7.70
CA VAL A 23 3.28 2.58 -8.52
C VAL A 23 4.40 3.50 -8.07
N GLY A 24 4.58 3.68 -6.76
CA GLY A 24 5.71 4.45 -6.24
C GLY A 24 7.06 3.86 -6.66
N GLY A 25 7.19 2.53 -6.60
CA GLY A 25 8.40 1.83 -7.05
C GLY A 25 8.66 2.02 -8.55
N ILE A 26 7.66 1.74 -9.40
CA ILE A 26 7.78 1.91 -10.85
C ILE A 26 8.09 3.36 -11.21
N ALA A 27 7.35 4.32 -10.64
CA ALA A 27 7.54 5.74 -10.93
C ALA A 27 8.90 6.27 -10.45
N THR A 28 9.41 5.78 -9.31
CA THR A 28 10.77 6.10 -8.84
C THR A 28 11.81 5.66 -9.86
N VAL A 29 11.73 4.42 -10.35
CA VAL A 29 12.69 3.90 -11.36
C VAL A 29 12.62 4.71 -12.65
N LEU A 30 11.41 4.98 -13.15
CA LEU A 30 11.23 5.75 -14.39
C LEU A 30 11.74 7.19 -14.28
N THR A 31 11.44 7.86 -13.17
CA THR A 31 11.89 9.25 -12.96
C THR A 31 13.40 9.34 -12.71
N ALA A 32 14.00 8.37 -12.03
CA ALA A 32 15.45 8.27 -11.88
C ALA A 32 16.15 8.04 -13.23
N LEU A 33 15.63 7.13 -14.07
CA LEU A 33 16.12 6.91 -15.43
C LEU A 33 16.03 8.18 -16.27
N GLN A 34 14.88 8.87 -16.24
CA GLN A 34 14.72 10.13 -16.96
C GLN A 34 15.72 11.19 -16.47
N ALA A 35 15.90 11.33 -15.15
CA ALA A 35 16.83 12.29 -14.57
C ALA A 35 18.29 11.98 -14.94
N ALA A 36 18.66 10.71 -15.07
CA ALA A 36 20.01 10.29 -15.45
C ALA A 36 20.31 10.47 -16.96
N LEU A 37 19.29 10.33 -17.81
CA LEU A 37 19.45 10.37 -19.27
C LEU A 37 19.23 11.78 -19.88
N SER A 38 18.77 12.73 -19.08
CA SER A 38 18.41 14.08 -19.54
C SER A 38 19.34 15.13 -18.96
N PRO A 39 19.36 16.36 -19.53
CA PRO A 39 20.09 17.47 -18.93
C PRO A 39 19.70 17.70 -17.46
N PRO A 40 20.65 18.15 -16.61
CA PRO A 40 20.40 18.37 -15.19
C PRO A 40 19.22 19.32 -14.98
N ASP A 41 18.19 18.82 -14.30
CA ASP A 41 16.99 19.57 -13.96
C ASP A 41 16.60 19.24 -12.50
N PRO A 42 16.69 20.20 -11.57
CA PRO A 42 16.31 20.01 -10.17
C PRO A 42 14.87 19.51 -9.98
N LEU A 43 13.95 19.87 -10.89
CA LEU A 43 12.54 19.46 -10.80
C LEU A 43 12.39 17.94 -10.96
N ARG A 44 13.19 17.32 -11.82
CA ARG A 44 13.16 15.86 -12.03
C ARG A 44 13.62 15.09 -10.80
N TRP A 45 14.66 15.60 -10.13
CA TRP A 45 15.13 15.03 -8.86
C TRP A 45 14.12 15.22 -7.73
N ALA A 46 13.43 16.36 -7.68
CA ALA A 46 12.33 16.58 -6.74
C ALA A 46 11.16 15.60 -6.97
N MET A 47 10.80 15.32 -8.23
CA MET A 47 9.81 14.28 -8.56
C MET A 47 10.26 12.89 -8.15
N CYS A 48 11.53 12.53 -8.36
CA CYS A 48 12.08 11.25 -7.89
C CYS A 48 11.97 11.13 -6.36
N ALA A 49 12.35 12.17 -5.63
CA ALA A 49 12.23 12.21 -4.17
C ALA A 49 10.77 12.07 -3.70
N LEU A 50 9.81 12.70 -4.38
CA LEU A 50 8.38 12.55 -4.09
C LEU A 50 7.93 11.08 -4.19
N TRP A 51 8.34 10.37 -5.24
CA TRP A 51 7.98 8.96 -5.42
C TRP A 51 8.63 8.05 -4.37
N VAL A 52 9.86 8.34 -3.97
CA VAL A 52 10.52 7.66 -2.85
C VAL A 52 9.72 7.84 -1.55
N VAL A 53 9.32 9.08 -1.23
CA VAL A 53 8.51 9.37 -0.03
C VAL A 53 7.18 8.62 -0.06
N LEU A 54 6.48 8.62 -1.21
CA LEU A 54 5.25 7.85 -1.37
C LEU A 54 5.47 6.34 -1.17
N GLY A 55 6.58 5.79 -1.68
CA GLY A 55 6.98 4.40 -1.45
C GLY A 55 7.17 4.08 0.03
N VAL A 56 7.91 4.93 0.76
CA VAL A 56 8.12 4.80 2.21
C VAL A 56 6.79 4.84 2.97
N LEU A 57 5.91 5.78 2.63
CA LEU A 57 4.56 5.85 3.22
C LEU A 57 3.73 4.60 2.93
N GLY A 58 3.90 3.99 1.75
CA GLY A 58 3.33 2.69 1.40
C GLY A 58 3.81 1.57 2.33
N VAL A 59 5.12 1.47 2.57
CA VAL A 59 5.71 0.50 3.52
C VAL A 59 5.11 0.68 4.92
N ILE A 60 5.10 1.91 5.43
CA ILE A 60 4.58 2.21 6.78
C ILE A 60 3.11 1.79 6.90
N ARG A 61 2.28 2.12 5.90
CA ARG A 61 0.87 1.72 5.87
C ARG A 61 0.70 0.21 5.80
N LEU A 62 1.54 -0.49 5.04
CA LEU A 62 1.48 -1.95 4.94
C LEU A 62 1.80 -2.61 6.30
N LEU A 63 2.84 -2.13 6.99
CA LEU A 63 3.20 -2.61 8.32
C LEU A 63 2.10 -2.32 9.34
N ALA A 64 1.51 -1.12 9.30
CA ALA A 64 0.39 -0.75 10.18
C ALA A 64 -0.85 -1.63 9.92
N ALA A 65 -1.21 -1.85 8.64
CA ALA A 65 -2.32 -2.72 8.27
C ALA A 65 -2.09 -4.17 8.73
N ARG A 66 -0.85 -4.68 8.61
CA ARG A 66 -0.48 -6.00 9.12
C ARG A 66 -0.64 -6.09 10.63
N ARG A 67 -0.14 -5.11 11.38
CA ARG A 67 -0.29 -5.07 12.85
C ARG A 67 -1.76 -5.03 13.28
N ARG A 68 -2.58 -4.19 12.63
CA ARG A 68 -4.02 -4.12 12.88
C ARG A 68 -4.73 -5.44 12.59
N ARG A 69 -4.34 -6.13 11.52
CA ARG A 69 -4.88 -7.45 11.20
C ARG A 69 -4.56 -8.49 12.27
N VAL A 70 -3.31 -8.54 12.74
CA VAL A 70 -2.90 -9.47 13.80
C VAL A 70 -3.65 -9.19 15.10
N ALA A 71 -3.79 -7.92 15.50
CA ALA A 71 -4.56 -7.54 16.68
C ALA A 71 -6.04 -7.93 16.55
N PHE A 72 -6.64 -7.68 15.39
CA PHE A 72 -8.02 -8.07 15.10
C PHE A 72 -8.24 -9.58 15.17
N GLU A 73 -7.33 -10.38 14.58
CA GLU A 73 -7.38 -11.85 14.60
C GLU A 73 -7.18 -12.41 16.02
N ALA A 74 -6.39 -11.73 16.86
CA ALA A 74 -6.20 -12.11 18.26
C ALA A 74 -7.47 -11.87 19.11
N GLU A 75 -8.25 -10.84 18.80
CA GLU A 75 -9.46 -10.47 19.54
C GLU A 75 -10.72 -11.22 19.06
N HIS A 76 -10.86 -11.43 17.75
CA HIS A 76 -12.10 -11.96 17.15
C HIS A 76 -11.96 -13.39 16.59
N GLY A 77 -10.74 -13.93 16.53
CA GLY A 77 -10.43 -15.24 15.94
C GLY A 77 -9.85 -15.15 14.53
N ARG A 78 -9.09 -16.19 14.15
CA ARG A 78 -8.18 -16.25 12.97
C ARG A 78 -8.84 -16.00 11.61
N ASP A 79 -10.16 -16.03 11.51
CA ASP A 79 -10.90 -15.78 10.26
C ASP A 79 -12.13 -14.89 10.44
N ALA A 80 -12.21 -14.12 11.53
CA ALA A 80 -13.33 -13.23 11.77
C ALA A 80 -13.59 -12.28 10.58
N GLY A 81 -14.85 -12.15 10.19
CA GLY A 81 -15.28 -11.28 9.10
C GLY A 81 -14.80 -11.66 7.69
N ARG A 82 -14.34 -12.90 7.45
CA ARG A 82 -13.99 -13.38 6.10
C ARG A 82 -15.23 -13.42 5.22
N GLN A 83 -15.15 -12.87 4.02
CA GLN A 83 -16.19 -13.02 3.01
C GLN A 83 -15.74 -14.07 1.99
N GLU A 84 -16.50 -15.14 1.84
CA GLU A 84 -16.30 -16.09 0.75
C GLU A 84 -17.11 -15.62 -0.48
N PRO A 85 -16.51 -15.62 -1.68
CA PRO A 85 -17.24 -15.28 -2.89
C PRO A 85 -18.35 -16.31 -3.12
N ILE A 86 -19.59 -15.85 -3.28
CA ILE A 86 -20.72 -16.71 -3.66
C ILE A 86 -20.48 -17.17 -5.09
N ARG A 87 -20.00 -18.40 -5.28
CA ARG A 87 -19.96 -19.05 -6.58
C ARG A 87 -21.39 -19.51 -6.91
N ARG A 88 -22.04 -18.86 -7.89
CA ARG A 88 -23.27 -19.41 -8.47
C ARG A 88 -22.88 -20.60 -9.34
N ALA A 89 -23.47 -21.76 -9.05
CA ALA A 89 -23.37 -22.97 -9.86
C ALA A 89 -24.27 -22.86 -11.10
#